data_AF-A0A3N9RMP5-F1
#
_entry.id   AF-A0A3N9RMP5-F1
#
_cell.length_a   1.000
_cell.length_b   1.000
_cell.length_c   1.000
_cell.angle_alpha   90.00
_cell.angle_beta   90.00
_cell.angle_gamma   90.00
#
_symmetry.space_group_name_H-M   'P 1'
#
loop_
_entity.id
_entity.type
_entity.pdbx_description
1 polymer ?
#
loop_
_entity_poly.entity_id
_entity_poly.type
_entity_poly.pdbx_seq_one_letter_code
_entity_poly.pdbx_strand_id
1 'polypeptide(L)'
;MEFDDQMRRFFGTDDLGSVSPAAVASGIERMQVEFGLETDKGRRFAMWSLLYMLGSAPDLDVAFKDERDRDAARMFMDLLDQANDTTQS
;
A
#
# COMPACT_ATOMS: atom_id res chain seq x y z
N MET A 1 3.68 7.70 -12.43
CA MET A 1 3.60 6.23 -12.59
C MET A 1 2.17 5.85 -12.36
N GLU A 2 1.62 5.01 -13.23
CA GLU A 2 0.25 4.50 -13.10
C GLU A 2 0.25 3.29 -12.16
N PHE A 3 -0.89 3.03 -11.51
CA PHE A 3 -1.05 1.92 -10.57
C PHE A 3 -0.73 0.56 -11.21
N ASP A 4 -1.15 0.34 -12.47
CA ASP A 4 -0.84 -0.87 -13.25
C ASP A 4 0.65 -1.09 -13.46
N ASP A 5 1.41 -0.02 -13.68
CA ASP A 5 2.86 -0.08 -13.85
C ASP A 5 3.55 -0.51 -12.54
N GLN A 6 3.04 -0.02 -11.42
CA GLN A 6 3.52 -0.40 -10.09
C GLN A 6 3.18 -1.86 -9.78
N MET A 7 1.96 -2.30 -10.10
CA MET A 7 1.52 -3.69 -9.93
C MET A 7 2.36 -4.66 -10.75
N ARG A 8 2.56 -4.37 -12.04
CA ARG A 8 3.37 -5.20 -12.93
C ARG A 8 4.84 -5.26 -12.52
N ARG A 9 5.37 -4.17 -11.94
CA ARG A 9 6.74 -4.12 -11.43
C ARG A 9 6.96 -4.97 -10.17
N PHE A 10 6.01 -4.99 -9.25
CA PHE A 10 6.15 -5.72 -7.98
C PHE A 10 5.65 -7.16 -8.05
N PHE A 11 4.56 -7.41 -8.79
CA PHE A 11 3.87 -8.71 -8.83
C PHE A 11 4.00 -9.43 -10.17
N GLY A 12 4.63 -8.80 -11.17
CA GLY A 12 4.76 -9.35 -12.53
C GLY A 12 3.49 -9.26 -13.37
N THR A 13 2.37 -8.83 -12.79
CA THR A 13 1.07 -8.66 -13.44
C THR A 13 0.26 -7.58 -12.71
N ASP A 14 -0.75 -7.03 -13.39
CA ASP A 14 -1.77 -6.16 -12.81
C ASP A 14 -2.97 -6.94 -12.26
N ASP A 15 -3.07 -8.24 -12.59
CA ASP A 15 -4.12 -9.10 -12.03
C ASP A 15 -3.60 -9.89 -10.84
N LEU A 16 -3.76 -9.36 -9.62
CA LEU A 16 -3.39 -10.04 -8.37
C LEU A 16 -4.16 -11.36 -8.17
N GLY A 17 -5.34 -11.52 -8.77
CA GLY A 17 -6.13 -12.76 -8.70
C GLY A 17 -5.49 -13.94 -9.43
N SER A 18 -4.69 -13.67 -10.47
CA SER A 18 -3.91 -14.68 -11.21
C SER A 18 -2.54 -14.95 -10.60
N VAL A 19 -2.14 -14.22 -9.55
CA VAL A 19 -0.84 -14.40 -8.90
C VAL A 19 -0.96 -15.46 -7.80
N SER A 20 -0.06 -16.44 -7.83
CA SER A 20 0.07 -17.40 -6.73
C SER A 20 0.31 -16.67 -5.40
N PRO A 21 -0.28 -17.12 -4.28
CA PRO A 21 -0.11 -16.46 -2.97
C PRO A 21 1.37 -16.31 -2.56
N ALA A 22 2.23 -17.25 -2.97
CA ALA A 22 3.68 -17.15 -2.76
C ALA A 22 4.32 -15.99 -3.54
N ALA A 23 3.88 -15.72 -4.78
CA ALA A 23 4.38 -14.61 -5.59
C ALA A 23 3.84 -13.26 -5.10
N VAL A 24 2.61 -13.23 -4.56
CA VAL A 24 2.08 -12.05 -3.84
C VAL A 24 2.95 -11.75 -2.61
N ALA A 25 3.26 -12.76 -1.80
CA ALA A 25 4.12 -12.59 -0.63
C ALA A 25 5.51 -12.03 -1.02
N SER A 26 6.16 -12.60 -2.04
CA SER A 26 7.46 -12.09 -2.52
C SER A 26 7.37 -10.67 -3.09
N GLY A 27 6.27 -10.31 -3.75
CA GLY A 27 6.02 -8.94 -4.22
C GLY A 27 5.88 -7.95 -3.07
N ILE A 28 5.14 -8.34 -2.02
CA ILE A 28 4.98 -7.55 -0.78
C ILE A 28 6.34 -7.34 -0.10
N GLU A 29 7.14 -8.39 0.08
CA GLU A 29 8.47 -8.29 0.69
C GLU A 29 9.35 -7.29 -0.06
N ARG A 30 9.39 -7.38 -1.40
CA ARG A 30 10.17 -6.47 -2.24
C ARG A 30 9.67 -5.03 -2.14
N MET A 31 8.35 -4.85 -2.06
CA MET A 31 7.71 -3.55 -1.94
C MET A 31 7.96 -2.92 -0.56
N GLN A 32 8.00 -3.72 0.52
CA GLN A 32 8.39 -3.26 1.86
C GLN A 32 9.86 -2.80 1.90
N VAL A 33 10.75 -3.50 1.19
CA VAL A 33 12.16 -3.07 1.05
C VAL A 33 12.27 -1.75 0.30
N GLU A 34 11.60 -1.60 -0.86
CA GLU A 34 11.61 -0.31 -1.60
C GLU A 34 10.98 0.82 -0.76
N PHE A 35 9.92 0.53 0.00
CA PHE A 35 9.29 1.48 0.92
C PHE A 35 10.26 2.01 1.99
N GLY A 36 11.11 1.13 2.54
CA GLY A 36 12.14 1.52 3.50
C GLY A 36 13.20 2.46 2.92
N LEU A 37 13.50 2.31 1.63
CA LEU A 37 14.46 3.14 0.90
C LEU A 37 13.85 4.43 0.34
N GLU A 38 12.52 4.51 0.29
CA GLU A 38 11.80 5.65 -0.24
C GLU A 38 12.06 6.95 0.53
N THR A 39 12.28 8.06 -0.16
CA THR A 39 12.45 9.38 0.48
C THR A 39 11.37 10.36 0.09
N ASP A 40 10.71 10.16 -1.06
CA ASP A 40 9.61 10.99 -1.50
C ASP A 40 8.35 10.69 -0.68
N LYS A 41 7.80 11.71 -0.02
CA LYS A 41 6.63 11.57 0.85
C LYS A 41 5.40 11.08 0.09
N GLY A 42 5.17 11.57 -1.12
CA GLY A 42 4.02 11.20 -1.94
C GLY A 42 4.10 9.75 -2.42
N ARG A 43 5.28 9.33 -2.90
CA ARG A 43 5.53 7.94 -3.33
C ARG A 43 5.47 6.98 -2.15
N ARG A 44 5.99 7.38 -0.99
CA ARG A 44 5.92 6.62 0.25
C ARG A 44 4.47 6.41 0.69
N PHE A 45 3.66 7.47 0.66
CA PHE A 45 2.23 7.37 0.96
C PHE A 45 1.51 6.40 0.02
N ALA A 46 1.71 6.55 -1.30
CA ALA A 46 1.12 5.64 -2.29
C ALA A 46 1.52 4.18 -2.04
N MET A 47 2.82 3.90 -1.84
CA MET A 47 3.30 2.54 -1.51
C MET A 47 2.68 2.01 -0.22
N TRP A 48 2.58 2.83 0.82
CA TRP A 48 1.97 2.43 2.09
C TRP A 48 0.48 2.10 1.93
N SER A 49 -0.28 2.93 1.20
CA SER A 49 -1.70 2.68 0.92
C SER A 49 -1.92 1.36 0.18
N LEU A 50 -1.05 1.03 -0.77
CA LEU A 50 -1.08 -0.27 -1.46
C LEU A 50 -0.79 -1.43 -0.51
N LEU A 51 0.25 -1.32 0.33
CA LEU A 51 0.54 -2.34 1.36
C LEU A 51 -0.62 -2.50 2.34
N TYR A 52 -1.34 -1.42 2.66
CA TYR A 52 -2.49 -1.45 3.57
C TYR A 52 -3.65 -2.24 2.97
N MET A 53 -3.98 -2.00 1.70
CA MET A 53 -5.01 -2.78 0.99
C MET A 53 -4.62 -4.26 0.86
N LEU A 54 -3.32 -4.56 0.76
CA LEU A 54 -2.78 -5.92 0.74
C LEU A 54 -2.64 -6.54 2.15
N GLY A 55 -3.02 -5.83 3.22
CA GLY A 55 -2.95 -6.31 4.61
C GLY A 55 -1.53 -6.45 5.17
N SER A 56 -0.54 -5.79 4.56
CA SER A 56 0.89 -5.89 4.91
C SER A 56 1.55 -4.52 5.15
N ALA A 57 0.76 -3.49 5.41
CA ALA A 57 1.27 -2.15 5.73
C ALA A 57 2.01 -2.13 7.07
N PRO A 58 3.18 -1.46 7.15
CA PRO A 58 3.82 -1.16 8.42
C PRO A 58 3.00 -0.13 9.21
N ASP A 59 3.19 -0.14 10.53
CA ASP A 59 2.58 0.85 11.44
C ASP A 59 2.87 2.28 11.02
N LEU A 60 1.92 3.18 11.27
CA LEU A 60 2.03 4.61 10.92
C LEU A 60 3.27 5.28 11.54
N ASP A 61 3.65 4.88 12.75
CA ASP A 61 4.83 5.44 13.43
C ASP A 61 6.14 5.03 12.74
N VAL A 62 6.18 3.81 12.18
CA VAL A 62 7.31 3.26 11.43
C VAL A 62 7.35 3.82 10.00
N ALA A 63 6.18 3.91 9.37
CA ALA A 63 6.01 4.36 7.99
C ALA A 63 6.27 5.86 7.82
N PHE A 64 5.79 6.67 8.76
CA PHE A 64 5.78 8.12 8.67
C PHE A 64 6.36 8.72 9.94
N LYS A 65 7.39 9.55 9.80
CA LYS A 65 8.01 10.26 10.93
C LYS A 65 7.25 11.53 11.31
N ASP A 66 6.52 12.12 10.36
CA ASP A 66 5.80 13.37 10.53
C ASP A 66 4.35 13.10 10.95
N GLU A 67 3.83 13.88 11.88
CA GLU A 67 2.43 13.74 12.32
C GLU A 67 1.43 14.00 11.19
N ARG A 68 1.75 14.92 10.26
CA ARG A 68 0.83 15.24 9.15
C ARG A 68 0.70 14.08 8.17
N ASP A 69 1.80 13.37 7.93
CA ASP A 69 1.81 12.20 7.06
C ASP A 69 1.03 11.03 7.71
N ARG A 70 1.13 10.88 9.05
CA ARG A 70 0.31 9.92 9.81
C ARG A 70 -1.17 10.26 9.79
N ASP A 71 -1.50 11.54 9.93
CA ASP A 71 -2.90 12.02 9.86
C ASP A 71 -3.51 11.75 8.48
N ALA A 72 -2.78 12.05 7.40
CA ALA A 72 -3.20 11.71 6.04
C ALA A 72 -3.45 10.20 5.87
N ALA A 73 -2.60 9.35 6.48
CA ALA A 73 -2.77 7.91 6.43
C ALA A 73 -3.98 7.43 7.24
N ARG A 74 -4.25 8.03 8.41
CA ARG A 74 -5.48 7.77 9.18
C ARG A 74 -6.73 8.17 8.40
N MET A 75 -6.71 9.35 7.76
CA MET A 75 -7.81 9.81 6.92
C MET A 75 -8.07 8.82 5.78
N PHE A 76 -7.02 8.28 5.16
CA PHE A 76 -7.17 7.25 4.12
C PHE A 76 -7.79 5.95 4.66
N MET A 77 -7.36 5.47 5.83
CA MET A 77 -7.96 4.29 6.48
C MET A 77 -9.46 4.51 6.76
N ASP A 78 -9.81 5.67 7.29
CA ASP A 78 -11.20 6.05 7.60
C ASP A 78 -12.06 6.13 6.33
N LEU A 79 -11.55 6.71 5.24
CA LEU A 79 -12.23 6.74 3.94
C LEU A 79 -12.44 5.34 3.35
N LEU A 80 -11.46 4.44 3.49
CA LEU A 80 -11.58 3.05 3.05
C LEU A 80 -12.61 2.28 3.88
N ASP A 81 -12.61 2.47 5.19
CA ASP A 81 -13.58 1.86 6.10
C ASP A 81 -15.01 2.31 5.73
N GLN A 82 -15.22 3.62 5.55
CA GLN A 82 -16.49 4.19 5.10
C GLN A 82 -16.94 3.66 3.74
N ALA A 83 -16.01 3.53 2.77
CA ALA A 83 -16.32 2.99 1.45
C ALA A 83 -16.76 1.51 1.51
N ASN A 84 -16.12 0.72 2.38
CA ASN A 84 -16.47 -0.67 2.60
C ASN A 84 -17.79 -0.83 3.38
N ASP A 85 -18.08 0.06 4.33
CA ASP A 85 -19.34 0.10 5.09
C ASP A 85 -20.53 0.49 4.19
N THR A 86 -20.34 1.52 3.35
CA THR A 86 -21.37 2.00 2.41
C THR A 86 -21.73 0.94 1.35
N THR A 87 -20.78 0.07 0.99
CA THR A 87 -21.02 -1.01 0.02
C THR A 87 -21.85 -2.17 0.60
N GLN A 88 -22.03 -2.23 1.93
CA GLN A 88 -22.81 -3.26 2.63
C GLN A 88 -24.20 -2.79 3.09
N SER A 89 -24.61 -1.56 2.77
CA SER A 89 -25.91 -0.97 3.15
C SER A 89 -26.96 -0.98 2.03
#